data_AF-A0A484Z5Y9-F1
#
_entry.id   AF-A0A484Z5Y9-F1
#
_cell.length_a   1.000
_cell.length_b   1.000
_cell.length_c   1.000
_cell.angle_alpha   90.00
_cell.angle_beta   90.00
_cell.angle_gamma   90.00
#
_symmetry.space_group_name_H-M   'P 1'
#
loop_
_entity.id
_entity.type
_entity.pdbx_description
1 polymer ?
#
loop_
_entity_poly.entity_id
_entity_poly.type
_entity_poly.pdbx_seq_one_letter_code
_entity_poly.pdbx_strand_id
1 'polypeptide(L)'
;MTLINLKDLEAHLWHAAHIITGPIDASDYKTYIFPILFFKRICDVYDEEFADAMESVGDAELAKGKMFHRIQIPENCHWRDVFAETKDIGQALKDSFRGIELANPKLHGIFGDASWTNKERLSDELLATLLNHFNKVNLGVSSVRDDDMGRAYEYLIKRFADKANKKAGEFYTPRTIVRLMVNILDPKAGESVYDPACGTGGMLLETIHHVKENGGDPRLLKIKGQEKNLTTEAIARMNLFLHGQEDFDIVRGDTLREPKFLQSDRLETFDCVVANPPFSLKEWGYDLCRTIPMAVSNMA
;
A
#
# COMPACT_ATOMS: atom_id res chain seq x y z
N MET A 1 -5.14 18.35 -19.74
CA MET A 1 -6.22 18.04 -18.79
C MET A 1 -6.02 18.91 -17.56
N THR A 2 -7.09 19.26 -16.84
CA THR A 2 -6.99 20.03 -15.59
C THR A 2 -6.79 19.05 -14.44
N LEU A 3 -5.79 19.29 -13.58
CA LEU A 3 -5.57 18.47 -12.38
C LEU A 3 -6.81 18.48 -11.49
N ILE A 4 -7.19 17.30 -10.98
CA ILE A 4 -8.22 17.24 -9.94
C ILE A 4 -7.68 17.86 -8.66
N ASN A 5 -8.51 18.64 -7.96
CA ASN A 5 -8.17 19.16 -6.65
C ASN A 5 -8.23 18.03 -5.61
N LEU A 6 -7.26 18.00 -4.70
CA LEU A 6 -7.15 17.01 -3.62
C LEU A 6 -8.46 16.80 -2.85
N LYS A 7 -9.21 17.85 -2.51
CA LYS A 7 -10.48 17.69 -1.77
C LYS A 7 -11.53 16.91 -2.57
N ASP A 8 -11.57 17.13 -3.88
CA ASP A 8 -12.51 16.46 -4.77
C ASP A 8 -12.08 14.99 -4.96
N LEU A 9 -10.77 14.73 -5.02
CA LEU A 9 -10.23 13.36 -5.02
C LEU A 9 -10.54 12.63 -3.71
N GLU A 10 -10.29 13.24 -2.55
CA GLU A 10 -10.62 12.69 -1.24
C GLU A 10 -12.11 12.35 -1.11
N ALA A 11 -12.98 13.26 -1.57
CA ALA A 11 -14.42 13.04 -1.59
C ALA A 11 -14.82 11.91 -2.55
N HIS A 12 -14.23 11.87 -3.73
CA HIS A 12 -14.45 10.83 -4.73
C HIS A 12 -14.08 9.45 -4.17
N LEU A 13 -12.88 9.31 -3.62
CA LEU A 13 -12.39 8.06 -3.05
C LEU A 13 -13.22 7.62 -1.83
N TRP A 14 -13.63 8.56 -0.98
CA TRP A 14 -14.50 8.25 0.15
C TRP A 14 -15.91 7.82 -0.29
N HIS A 15 -16.40 8.35 -1.42
CA HIS A 15 -17.67 7.90 -1.99
C HIS A 15 -17.63 6.44 -2.44
N ALA A 16 -16.47 5.94 -2.91
CA ALA A 16 -16.31 4.53 -3.28
C ALA A 16 -16.63 3.58 -2.10
N ALA A 17 -16.24 3.95 -0.86
CA ALA A 17 -16.58 3.20 0.34
C ALA A 17 -18.08 3.19 0.65
N HIS A 18 -18.82 4.24 0.28
CA HIS A 18 -20.27 4.28 0.45
C HIS A 18 -21.00 3.35 -0.51
N ILE A 19 -20.44 3.12 -1.71
CA ILE A 19 -21.04 2.20 -2.70
C ILE A 19 -21.13 0.79 -2.12
N ILE A 20 -20.07 0.31 -1.49
CA ILE A 20 -20.01 -1.03 -0.89
C ILE A 20 -20.59 -1.11 0.53
N THR A 21 -21.13 0.00 1.04
CA THR A 21 -21.75 0.02 2.38
C THR A 21 -23.04 -0.80 2.38
N GLY A 22 -23.18 -1.68 3.38
CA GLY A 22 -24.34 -2.56 3.53
C GLY A 22 -23.88 -4.02 3.47
N PRO A 23 -23.62 -4.59 2.29
CA PRO A 23 -23.12 -5.97 2.16
C PRO A 23 -21.76 -6.20 2.80
N ILE A 24 -20.96 -5.13 2.92
CA ILE A 24 -19.64 -5.15 3.55
C ILE A 24 -19.68 -4.37 4.88
N ASP A 25 -19.05 -4.94 5.90
CA ASP A 25 -18.86 -4.30 7.19
C ASP A 25 -17.83 -3.17 7.10
N ALA A 26 -18.01 -2.11 7.90
CA ALA A 26 -17.14 -0.94 7.85
C ALA A 26 -15.67 -1.22 8.19
N SER A 27 -15.40 -2.28 8.96
CA SER A 27 -14.02 -2.73 9.24
C SER A 27 -13.30 -3.29 8.01
N ASP A 28 -14.06 -3.73 7.01
CA ASP A 28 -13.57 -4.50 5.88
C ASP A 28 -13.50 -3.68 4.59
N TYR A 29 -14.03 -2.43 4.59
CA TYR A 29 -13.95 -1.54 3.41
C TYR A 29 -12.53 -1.39 2.88
N LYS A 30 -11.55 -1.25 3.77
CA LYS A 30 -10.14 -1.11 3.40
C LYS A 30 -9.63 -2.28 2.56
N THR A 31 -10.14 -3.49 2.81
CA THR A 31 -9.73 -4.73 2.13
C THR A 31 -10.18 -4.76 0.66
N TYR A 32 -11.16 -3.93 0.27
CA TYR A 32 -11.66 -3.85 -1.11
C TYR A 32 -11.31 -2.54 -1.79
N ILE A 33 -11.41 -1.40 -1.07
CA ILE A 33 -11.19 -0.08 -1.67
C ILE A 33 -9.72 0.15 -2.02
N PHE A 34 -8.78 -0.27 -1.19
CA PHE A 34 -7.35 -0.06 -1.47
C PHE A 34 -6.84 -0.87 -2.67
N PRO A 35 -7.14 -2.18 -2.80
CA PRO A 35 -6.78 -2.93 -4.00
C PRO A 35 -7.34 -2.34 -5.30
N ILE A 36 -8.60 -1.91 -5.32
CA ILE A 36 -9.22 -1.31 -6.52
C ILE A 36 -8.59 0.04 -6.86
N LEU A 37 -8.35 0.89 -5.85
CA LEU A 37 -7.67 2.16 -6.04
C LEU A 37 -6.25 1.96 -6.60
N PHE A 38 -5.50 1.04 -5.99
CA PHE A 38 -4.16 0.70 -6.44
C PHE A 38 -4.17 0.17 -7.88
N PHE A 39 -5.06 -0.79 -8.17
CA PHE A 39 -5.23 -1.35 -9.52
C PHE A 39 -5.56 -0.30 -10.57
N LYS A 40 -6.50 0.61 -10.27
CA LYS A 40 -6.84 1.73 -11.16
C LYS A 40 -5.64 2.64 -11.41
N ARG A 41 -4.93 3.05 -10.35
CA ARG A 41 -3.76 3.92 -10.45
C ARG A 41 -2.67 3.29 -11.31
N ILE A 42 -2.31 2.03 -11.08
CA ILE A 42 -1.21 1.38 -11.84
C ILE A 42 -1.57 1.20 -13.31
N CYS A 43 -2.84 0.92 -13.64
CA CYS A 43 -3.27 0.81 -15.03
C CYS A 43 -3.28 2.18 -15.74
N ASP A 44 -3.79 3.22 -15.08
CA ASP A 44 -3.83 4.55 -15.69
C ASP A 44 -2.43 5.13 -15.89
N VAL A 45 -1.51 4.88 -14.97
CA VAL A 45 -0.10 5.25 -15.13
C VAL A 45 0.55 4.43 -16.24
N TYR A 46 0.26 3.14 -16.34
CA TYR A 46 0.77 2.29 -17.43
C TYR A 46 0.31 2.80 -18.81
N ASP A 47 -0.95 3.23 -18.95
CA ASP A 47 -1.47 3.80 -20.19
C ASP A 47 -0.73 5.10 -20.59
N GLU A 48 -0.36 5.95 -19.62
CA GLU A 48 0.45 7.15 -19.85
C GLU A 48 1.90 6.79 -20.25
N GLU A 49 2.56 5.90 -19.50
CA GLU A 49 3.90 5.40 -19.81
C GLU A 49 3.96 4.74 -21.19
N PHE A 50 2.92 4.00 -21.57
CA PHE A 50 2.82 3.35 -22.88
C PHE A 50 2.70 4.39 -24.00
N ALA A 51 1.91 5.45 -23.81
CA ALA A 51 1.77 6.52 -24.78
C ALA A 51 3.11 7.25 -25.00
N ASP A 52 3.83 7.57 -23.93
CA ASP A 52 5.15 8.21 -23.99
C ASP A 52 6.19 7.30 -24.66
N ALA A 53 6.16 6.00 -24.37
CA ALA A 53 7.02 5.02 -25.00
C ALA A 53 6.71 4.88 -26.50
N MET A 54 5.44 4.87 -26.89
CA MET A 54 4.99 4.84 -28.28
C MET A 54 5.48 6.06 -29.07
N GLU A 55 5.47 7.26 -28.48
CA GLU A 55 6.04 8.45 -29.12
C GLU A 55 7.55 8.33 -29.30
N SER A 56 8.23 7.68 -28.36
CA SER A 56 9.69 7.51 -28.35
C SER A 56 10.20 6.45 -29.34
N VAL A 57 9.52 5.31 -29.44
CA VAL A 57 10.01 4.14 -30.23
C VAL A 57 9.16 3.82 -31.45
N GLY A 58 7.91 4.28 -31.52
CA GLY A 58 7.02 4.09 -32.68
C GLY A 58 6.54 2.65 -32.92
N ASP A 59 6.84 1.72 -32.01
CA ASP A 59 6.51 0.29 -32.12
C ASP A 59 5.83 -0.20 -30.84
N ALA A 60 4.66 -0.84 -30.99
CA ALA A 60 3.82 -1.25 -29.87
C ALA A 60 4.44 -2.37 -29.01
N GLU A 61 5.18 -3.30 -29.60
CA GLU A 61 5.79 -4.39 -28.85
C GLU A 61 7.02 -3.90 -28.09
N LEU A 62 7.80 -3.00 -28.68
CA LEU A 62 8.89 -2.33 -27.98
C LEU A 62 8.38 -1.42 -26.86
N ALA A 63 7.29 -0.69 -27.08
CA ALA A 63 6.71 0.22 -26.10
C ALA A 63 6.22 -0.50 -24.84
N LYS A 64 5.74 -1.75 -24.95
CA LYS A 64 5.37 -2.60 -23.79
C LYS A 64 6.57 -3.02 -22.93
N GLY A 65 7.80 -2.79 -23.39
CA GLY A 65 9.02 -3.27 -22.74
C GLY A 65 9.18 -2.77 -21.30
N LYS A 66 9.73 -3.62 -20.42
CA LYS A 66 9.99 -3.33 -18.99
C LYS A 66 10.80 -2.05 -18.73
N MET A 67 11.56 -1.58 -19.70
CA MET A 67 12.37 -0.37 -19.55
C MET A 67 11.53 0.92 -19.52
N PHE A 68 10.30 0.88 -20.04
CA PHE A 68 9.41 2.05 -20.10
C PHE A 68 8.40 2.11 -18.96
N HIS A 69 8.26 1.03 -18.20
CA HIS A 69 7.17 0.86 -17.25
C HIS A 69 7.65 0.48 -15.86
N ARG A 70 7.17 1.19 -14.85
CA ARG A 70 7.45 0.86 -13.44
C ARG A 70 6.81 -0.46 -13.03
N ILE A 71 5.60 -0.73 -13.53
CA ILE A 71 4.85 -1.96 -13.31
C ILE A 71 4.45 -2.54 -14.65
N GLN A 72 4.67 -3.84 -14.83
CA GLN A 72 4.19 -4.56 -15.99
C GLN A 72 2.73 -4.95 -15.82
N ILE A 73 1.89 -4.59 -16.79
CA ILE A 73 0.50 -5.03 -16.86
C ILE A 73 0.38 -6.05 -18.01
N PRO A 74 0.21 -7.35 -17.70
CA PRO A 74 0.06 -8.36 -18.74
C PRO A 74 -1.22 -8.20 -19.54
N GLU A 75 -1.28 -8.88 -20.69
CA GLU A 75 -2.51 -8.99 -21.47
C GLU A 75 -3.66 -9.56 -20.62
N ASN A 76 -4.88 -9.04 -20.83
CA ASN A 76 -6.09 -9.39 -20.11
C ASN A 76 -6.06 -9.10 -18.60
N CYS A 77 -5.07 -8.34 -18.12
CA CYS A 77 -4.95 -7.93 -16.72
C CYS A 77 -5.15 -6.42 -16.53
N HIS A 78 -5.48 -5.68 -17.59
CA HIS A 78 -5.64 -4.24 -17.53
C HIS A 78 -7.01 -3.84 -16.96
N TRP A 79 -7.12 -2.65 -16.37
CA TRP A 79 -8.39 -2.10 -15.87
C TRP A 79 -9.53 -2.21 -16.88
N ARG A 80 -9.22 -1.91 -18.15
CA ARG A 80 -10.16 -1.95 -19.29
C ARG A 80 -10.77 -3.34 -19.49
N ASP A 81 -10.01 -4.39 -19.23
CA ASP A 81 -10.43 -5.77 -19.46
C ASP A 81 -11.47 -6.16 -18.42
N VAL A 82 -11.18 -5.86 -17.14
CA VAL A 82 -12.13 -6.05 -16.04
C VAL A 82 -13.37 -5.16 -16.21
N PHE A 83 -13.18 -3.92 -16.65
CA PHE A 83 -14.29 -2.97 -16.82
C PHE A 83 -15.26 -3.36 -17.95
N ALA A 84 -14.79 -4.10 -18.96
CA ALA A 84 -15.62 -4.61 -20.04
C ALA A 84 -16.50 -5.80 -19.62
N GLU A 85 -16.17 -6.46 -18.51
CA GLU A 85 -16.92 -7.61 -18.01
C GLU A 85 -18.26 -7.20 -17.39
N THR A 86 -19.27 -8.04 -17.63
CA THR A 86 -20.63 -7.85 -17.08
C THR A 86 -21.06 -8.97 -16.14
N LYS A 87 -20.27 -10.05 -16.07
CA LYS A 87 -20.52 -11.22 -15.24
C LYS A 87 -19.20 -11.71 -14.67
N ASP A 88 -19.26 -12.25 -13.45
CA ASP A 88 -18.09 -12.78 -12.76
C ASP A 88 -16.94 -11.76 -12.65
N ILE A 89 -17.30 -10.49 -12.43
CA ILE A 89 -16.36 -9.36 -12.35
C ILE A 89 -15.33 -9.59 -11.23
N GLY A 90 -15.78 -10.19 -10.12
CA GLY A 90 -14.90 -10.58 -9.01
C GLY A 90 -13.82 -11.59 -9.41
N GLN A 91 -14.13 -12.49 -10.35
CA GLN A 91 -13.14 -13.44 -10.88
C GLN A 91 -12.17 -12.74 -11.84
N ALA A 92 -12.67 -11.86 -12.71
CA ALA A 92 -11.82 -11.04 -13.58
C ALA A 92 -10.83 -10.16 -12.80
N LEU A 93 -11.27 -9.55 -11.68
CA LEU A 93 -10.39 -8.83 -10.76
C LEU A 93 -9.30 -9.74 -10.19
N LYS A 94 -9.68 -10.91 -9.67
CA LYS A 94 -8.76 -11.86 -9.07
C LYS A 94 -7.71 -12.36 -10.06
N ASP A 95 -8.12 -12.65 -11.30
CA ASP A 95 -7.20 -13.11 -12.35
C ASP A 95 -6.25 -11.99 -12.79
N SER A 96 -6.75 -10.76 -12.92
CA SER A 96 -5.92 -9.58 -13.23
C SER A 96 -4.89 -9.31 -12.13
N PHE A 97 -5.30 -9.33 -10.86
CA PHE A 97 -4.41 -9.14 -9.72
C PHE A 97 -3.32 -10.19 -9.71
N ARG A 98 -3.69 -11.47 -9.86
CA ARG A 98 -2.72 -12.57 -9.93
C ARG A 98 -1.76 -12.41 -11.11
N GLY A 99 -2.24 -12.03 -12.29
CA GLY A 99 -1.40 -11.80 -13.47
C GLY A 99 -0.36 -10.70 -13.22
N ILE A 100 -0.80 -9.58 -12.63
CA ILE A 100 0.08 -8.46 -12.27
C ILE A 100 1.11 -8.90 -11.22
N GLU A 101 0.70 -9.62 -10.18
CA GLU A 101 1.62 -10.11 -9.14
C GLU A 101 2.68 -11.07 -9.71
N LEU A 102 2.31 -11.94 -10.66
CA LEU A 102 3.25 -12.85 -11.32
C LEU A 102 4.25 -12.13 -12.22
N ALA A 103 3.81 -11.07 -12.91
CA ALA A 103 4.68 -10.28 -13.79
C ALA A 103 5.64 -9.37 -13.00
N ASN A 104 5.30 -9.04 -11.75
CA ASN A 104 6.02 -8.10 -10.90
C ASN A 104 6.34 -8.74 -9.54
N PRO A 105 7.50 -9.42 -9.40
CA PRO A 105 7.84 -10.15 -8.17
C PRO A 105 7.78 -9.32 -6.88
N LYS A 106 8.15 -8.02 -6.95
CA LYS A 106 8.05 -7.07 -5.81
C LYS A 106 6.61 -6.82 -5.34
N LEU A 107 5.61 -7.10 -6.16
CA LEU A 107 4.19 -6.88 -5.88
C LEU A 107 3.47 -8.16 -5.44
N HIS A 108 4.16 -9.30 -5.32
CA HIS A 108 3.51 -10.55 -4.91
C HIS A 108 2.72 -10.38 -3.59
N GLY A 109 1.44 -10.77 -3.60
CA GLY A 109 0.52 -10.65 -2.48
C GLY A 109 0.06 -9.23 -2.13
N ILE A 110 0.40 -8.21 -2.93
CA ILE A 110 0.06 -6.81 -2.62
C ILE A 110 -1.45 -6.57 -2.64
N PHE A 111 -2.23 -7.31 -3.44
CA PHE A 111 -3.68 -7.13 -3.51
C PHE A 111 -4.44 -7.81 -2.36
N GLY A 112 -3.74 -8.50 -1.45
CA GLY A 112 -4.32 -9.17 -0.29
C GLY A 112 -5.12 -10.42 -0.64
N ASP A 113 -5.99 -10.84 0.28
CA ASP A 113 -6.75 -12.11 0.23
C ASP A 113 -8.27 -11.91 0.20
N ALA A 114 -8.72 -10.74 -0.21
CA ALA A 114 -10.14 -10.39 -0.27
C ALA A 114 -10.95 -11.42 -1.07
N SER A 115 -12.16 -11.73 -0.58
CA SER A 115 -13.06 -12.73 -1.19
C SER A 115 -13.86 -12.13 -2.36
N TRP A 116 -13.16 -11.77 -3.44
CA TRP A 116 -13.75 -11.08 -4.60
C TRP A 116 -14.90 -11.83 -5.28
N THR A 117 -14.93 -13.15 -5.19
CA THR A 117 -15.93 -14.01 -5.85
C THR A 117 -17.16 -14.30 -5.00
N ASN A 118 -17.25 -13.76 -3.77
CA ASN A 118 -18.43 -13.92 -2.92
C ASN A 118 -19.55 -12.98 -3.40
N LYS A 119 -20.47 -13.51 -4.22
CA LYS A 119 -21.57 -12.72 -4.81
C LYS A 119 -22.61 -12.22 -3.80
N GLU A 120 -22.70 -12.80 -2.60
CA GLU A 120 -23.58 -12.30 -1.54
C GLU A 120 -23.05 -10.99 -0.96
N ARG A 121 -21.72 -10.85 -0.90
CA ARG A 121 -21.03 -9.65 -0.41
C ARG A 121 -20.71 -8.65 -1.52
N LEU A 122 -20.36 -9.16 -2.70
CA LEU A 122 -19.90 -8.42 -3.87
C LEU A 122 -20.57 -8.98 -5.12
N SER A 123 -21.83 -8.59 -5.34
CA SER A 123 -22.51 -8.94 -6.59
C SER A 123 -21.85 -8.26 -7.79
N ASP A 124 -22.08 -8.80 -8.99
CA ASP A 124 -21.54 -8.20 -10.22
C ASP A 124 -22.10 -6.78 -10.42
N GLU A 125 -23.35 -6.50 -10.04
CA GLU A 125 -23.94 -5.15 -10.10
C GLU A 125 -23.24 -4.17 -9.14
N LEU A 126 -22.89 -4.63 -7.93
CA LEU A 126 -22.19 -3.81 -6.96
C LEU A 126 -20.76 -3.50 -7.43
N LEU A 127 -20.04 -4.52 -7.92
CA LEU A 127 -18.70 -4.34 -8.49
C LEU A 127 -18.75 -3.44 -9.72
N ALA A 128 -19.69 -3.63 -10.63
CA ALA A 128 -19.88 -2.76 -11.78
C ALA A 128 -20.14 -1.31 -11.35
N THR A 129 -20.95 -1.08 -10.31
CA THR A 129 -21.20 0.26 -9.77
C THR A 129 -19.92 0.89 -9.20
N LEU A 130 -19.13 0.10 -8.46
CA LEU A 130 -17.85 0.54 -7.91
C LEU A 130 -16.83 0.89 -9.02
N LEU A 131 -16.67 0.00 -10.00
CA LEU A 131 -15.75 0.21 -11.13
C LEU A 131 -16.18 1.42 -11.97
N ASN A 132 -17.49 1.57 -12.25
CA ASN A 132 -18.02 2.77 -12.91
C ASN A 132 -17.73 4.05 -12.13
N HIS A 133 -17.77 4.00 -10.81
CA HIS A 133 -17.40 5.15 -9.99
C HIS A 133 -15.92 5.50 -10.15
N PHE A 134 -15.01 4.56 -9.98
CA PHE A 134 -13.57 4.80 -10.19
C PHE A 134 -13.24 5.25 -11.62
N ASN A 135 -13.98 4.77 -12.63
CA ASN A 135 -13.75 5.13 -14.03
C ASN A 135 -14.12 6.59 -14.36
N LYS A 136 -14.80 7.32 -13.47
CA LYS A 136 -15.12 8.75 -13.67
C LYS A 136 -13.89 9.66 -13.57
N VAL A 137 -12.82 9.19 -12.94
CA VAL A 137 -11.60 9.96 -12.73
C VAL A 137 -10.42 9.17 -13.30
N ASN A 138 -9.65 9.80 -14.19
CA ASN A 138 -8.36 9.26 -14.60
C ASN A 138 -7.37 9.47 -13.45
N LEU A 139 -6.83 8.37 -12.93
CA LEU A 139 -5.86 8.35 -11.86
C LEU A 139 -4.43 8.24 -12.40
N GLY A 140 -4.11 8.68 -13.62
CA GLY A 140 -2.74 8.80 -14.12
C GLY A 140 -1.99 9.99 -13.51
N VAL A 141 -0.67 10.07 -13.68
CA VAL A 141 0.18 11.15 -13.15
C VAL A 141 -0.22 12.51 -13.71
N SER A 142 -0.64 12.55 -14.98
CA SER A 142 -1.05 13.80 -15.65
C SER A 142 -2.33 14.41 -15.07
N SER A 143 -3.19 13.58 -14.47
CA SER A 143 -4.48 13.97 -13.89
C SER A 143 -4.42 14.09 -12.37
N VAL A 144 -3.60 13.24 -11.72
CA VAL A 144 -3.38 13.20 -10.27
C VAL A 144 -1.88 13.02 -9.99
N ARG A 145 -1.25 14.04 -9.40
CA ARG A 145 0.16 13.96 -9.01
C ARG A 145 0.38 12.90 -7.93
N ASP A 146 1.56 12.28 -7.90
CA ASP A 146 1.91 11.27 -6.88
C ASP A 146 1.71 11.81 -5.45
N ASP A 147 2.14 13.05 -5.18
CA ASP A 147 1.95 13.70 -3.87
C ASP A 147 0.45 13.83 -3.49
N ASP A 148 -0.42 14.15 -4.45
CA ASP A 148 -1.87 14.28 -4.19
C ASP A 148 -2.54 12.91 -4.03
N MET A 149 -2.12 11.91 -4.81
CA MET A 149 -2.58 10.53 -4.68
C MET A 149 -2.23 9.96 -3.31
N GLY A 150 -0.98 10.11 -2.89
CA GLY A 150 -0.50 9.67 -1.59
C GLY A 150 -1.26 10.33 -0.43
N ARG A 151 -1.47 11.65 -0.50
CA ARG A 151 -2.27 12.39 0.50
C ARG A 151 -3.72 11.90 0.57
N ALA A 152 -4.35 11.63 -0.58
CA ALA A 152 -5.72 11.12 -0.62
C ALA A 152 -5.81 9.68 -0.09
N TYR A 153 -4.78 8.86 -0.32
CA TYR A 153 -4.64 7.52 0.24
C TYR A 153 -4.52 7.54 1.78
N GLU A 154 -3.65 8.40 2.31
CA GLU A 154 -3.50 8.63 3.76
C GLU A 154 -4.78 9.17 4.41
N TYR A 155 -5.54 9.99 3.69
CA TYR A 155 -6.87 10.42 4.13
C TYR A 155 -7.84 9.23 4.25
N LEU A 156 -7.86 8.31 3.29
CA LEU A 156 -8.68 7.10 3.38
C LEU A 156 -8.27 6.20 4.55
N ILE A 157 -6.97 5.99 4.76
CA ILE A 157 -6.46 5.21 5.91
C ILE A 157 -7.02 5.78 7.21
N LYS A 158 -6.88 7.10 7.40
CA LYS A 158 -7.41 7.78 8.58
C LYS A 158 -8.92 7.62 8.71
N ARG A 159 -9.68 7.83 7.63
CA ARG A 159 -11.16 7.70 7.64
C ARG A 159 -11.62 6.30 8.00
N PHE A 160 -10.95 5.27 7.49
CA PHE A 160 -11.27 3.88 7.84
C PHE A 160 -10.90 3.56 9.29
N ALA A 161 -9.77 4.08 9.79
CA ALA A 161 -9.40 3.95 11.19
C ALA A 161 -10.44 4.60 12.12
N ASP A 162 -10.86 5.83 11.81
CA ASP A 162 -11.88 6.57 12.58
C ASP A 162 -13.23 5.81 12.60
N LYS A 163 -13.62 5.17 11.49
CA LYS A 163 -14.89 4.44 11.35
C LYS A 163 -14.88 3.05 11.98
N ALA A 164 -13.71 2.42 12.15
CA ALA A 164 -13.59 1.05 12.61
C ALA A 164 -13.97 0.84 14.09
N ASN A 165 -14.17 1.90 14.90
CA ASN A 165 -14.60 1.87 16.30
C ASN A 165 -13.81 0.93 17.26
N LYS A 166 -12.72 0.33 16.79
CA LYS A 166 -11.74 -0.42 17.59
C LYS A 166 -10.85 0.57 18.31
N LYS A 167 -10.43 0.25 19.54
CA LYS A 167 -9.58 1.13 20.37
C LYS A 167 -8.43 1.66 19.53
N ALA A 168 -8.42 2.97 19.26
CA ALA A 168 -7.64 3.63 18.22
C ALA A 168 -6.11 3.44 18.29
N GLY A 169 -5.57 2.96 19.42
CA GLY A 169 -4.13 2.77 19.62
C GLY A 169 -3.49 1.61 18.88
N GLU A 170 -4.27 0.63 18.38
CA GLU A 170 -3.72 -0.59 17.77
C GLU A 170 -3.47 -0.50 16.25
N PHE A 171 -4.02 0.48 15.54
CA PHE A 171 -4.01 0.46 14.06
C PHE A 171 -3.58 1.76 13.37
N TYR A 172 -3.61 2.91 14.04
CA TYR A 172 -3.22 4.17 13.41
C TYR A 172 -2.61 5.14 14.42
N THR A 173 -1.35 5.49 14.21
CA THR A 173 -0.66 6.50 15.01
C THR A 173 -1.03 7.89 14.48
N PRO A 174 -1.57 8.81 15.30
CA PRO A 174 -1.87 10.17 14.86
C PRO A 174 -0.62 10.86 14.26
N ARG A 175 -0.78 11.55 13.11
CA ARG A 175 0.36 12.17 12.40
C ARG A 175 1.20 13.11 13.25
N THR A 176 0.59 13.80 14.22
CA THR A 176 1.33 14.68 15.15
C THR A 176 2.32 13.91 16.01
N ILE A 177 1.97 12.70 16.44
CA ILE A 177 2.85 11.81 17.20
C ILE A 177 3.92 11.22 16.29
N VAL A 178 3.53 10.77 15.10
CA VAL A 178 4.49 10.25 14.10
C VAL A 178 5.56 11.29 13.77
N ARG A 179 5.16 12.52 13.45
CA ARG A 179 6.07 13.62 13.13
C ARG A 179 6.97 13.98 14.30
N LEU A 180 6.44 13.96 15.53
CA LEU A 180 7.26 14.16 16.73
C LEU A 180 8.35 13.08 16.84
N MET A 181 7.99 11.80 16.71
CA MET A 181 8.94 10.69 16.81
C MET A 181 10.02 10.75 15.73
N VAL A 182 9.62 11.00 14.47
CA VAL A 182 10.56 11.12 13.35
C VAL A 182 11.48 12.34 13.52
N ASN A 183 10.97 13.47 14.01
CA ASN A 183 11.82 14.65 14.27
C ASN A 183 12.82 14.43 15.40
N ILE A 184 12.49 13.58 16.39
CA ILE A 184 13.44 13.20 17.45
C ILE A 184 14.50 12.25 16.91
N LEU A 185 14.09 11.32 16.04
CA LEU A 185 14.98 10.35 15.40
C LEU A 185 15.94 11.02 14.41
N ASP A 186 15.48 12.06 13.71
CA ASP A 186 16.22 12.88 12.74
C ASP A 186 16.98 12.06 11.66
N PRO A 187 16.30 11.11 10.97
CA PRO A 187 16.93 10.21 10.01
C PRO A 187 17.55 10.97 8.83
N LYS A 188 18.66 10.46 8.31
CA LYS A 188 19.43 11.06 7.21
C LYS A 188 19.38 10.23 5.93
N ALA A 189 19.57 10.89 4.80
CA ALA A 189 19.72 10.20 3.52
C ALA A 189 20.91 9.22 3.58
N GLY A 190 20.73 7.99 3.10
CA GLY A 190 21.74 6.93 3.14
C GLY A 190 21.60 5.99 4.34
N GLU A 191 20.83 6.36 5.36
CA GLU A 191 20.60 5.53 6.54
C GLU A 191 19.57 4.43 6.28
N SER A 192 19.68 3.37 7.09
CA SER A 192 18.74 2.28 7.19
C SER A 192 17.73 2.53 8.31
N VAL A 193 16.44 2.46 7.97
CA VAL A 193 15.33 2.74 8.88
C VAL A 193 14.43 1.51 8.96
N TYR A 194 14.14 1.06 10.18
CA TYR A 194 13.31 -0.10 10.42
C TYR A 194 12.12 0.20 11.34
N ASP A 195 10.93 -0.27 10.94
CA ASP A 195 9.74 -0.33 11.79
C ASP A 195 9.27 -1.79 12.00
N PRO A 196 9.51 -2.38 13.19
CA PRO A 196 9.15 -3.77 13.51
C PRO A 196 7.64 -4.04 13.65
N ALA A 197 6.79 -3.01 13.64
CA ALA A 197 5.35 -3.13 13.73
C ALA A 197 4.71 -2.04 12.87
N CYS A 198 5.04 -2.06 11.57
CA CYS A 198 4.91 -0.88 10.72
C CYS A 198 3.48 -0.43 10.43
N GLY A 199 2.47 -1.24 10.78
CA GLY A 199 1.08 -0.92 10.50
C GLY A 199 0.90 -0.61 9.02
N THR A 200 0.20 0.49 8.71
CA THR A 200 0.00 0.97 7.33
C THR A 200 1.20 1.74 6.75
N GLY A 201 2.37 1.67 7.37
CA GLY A 201 3.61 2.31 6.90
C GLY A 201 3.73 3.81 7.21
N GLY A 202 2.86 4.37 8.05
CA GLY A 202 2.80 5.82 8.29
C GLY A 202 4.09 6.41 8.89
N MET A 203 4.79 5.67 9.77
CA MET A 203 6.07 6.14 10.33
C MET A 203 7.21 6.11 9.32
N LEU A 204 7.26 5.06 8.50
CA LEU A 204 8.23 4.93 7.43
C LEU A 204 8.04 6.04 6.39
N LEU A 205 6.78 6.32 6.03
CA LEU A 205 6.46 7.40 5.11
C LEU A 205 6.82 8.78 5.67
N GLU A 206 6.56 9.05 6.95
CA GLU A 206 6.97 10.32 7.56
C GLU A 206 8.51 10.45 7.61
N THR A 207 9.25 9.35 7.78
CA THR A 207 10.71 9.33 7.68
C THR A 207 11.19 9.77 6.30
N ILE A 208 10.56 9.26 5.24
CA ILE A 208 10.82 9.67 3.86
C ILE A 208 10.53 11.16 3.65
N HIS A 209 9.39 11.64 4.16
CA HIS A 209 9.04 13.06 4.09
C HIS A 209 10.03 13.94 4.84
N HIS A 210 10.44 13.55 6.05
CA HIS A 210 11.39 14.28 6.86
C HIS A 210 12.73 14.47 6.14
N VAL A 211 13.29 13.41 5.54
CA VAL A 211 14.52 13.52 4.75
C VAL A 211 14.36 14.47 3.56
N LYS A 212 13.24 14.36 2.83
CA LYS A 212 12.93 15.24 1.69
C LYS A 212 12.77 16.71 2.12
N GLU A 213 12.06 16.97 3.22
CA GLU A 213 11.85 18.31 3.78
C GLU A 213 13.17 18.95 4.26
N ASN A 214 14.11 18.15 4.76
CA ASN A 214 15.44 18.59 5.18
C ASN A 214 16.48 18.63 4.06
N GLY A 215 16.06 18.49 2.79
CA GLY A 215 16.92 18.62 1.61
C GLY A 215 17.77 17.40 1.27
N GLY A 216 17.55 16.26 1.95
CA GLY A 216 18.16 14.98 1.58
C GLY A 216 17.42 14.27 0.45
N ASP A 217 18.10 13.35 -0.23
CA ASP A 217 17.46 12.49 -1.24
C ASP A 217 16.82 11.26 -0.56
N PRO A 218 15.49 11.16 -0.50
CA PRO A 218 14.81 10.04 0.18
C PRO A 218 15.08 8.69 -0.50
N ARG A 219 15.48 8.66 -1.78
CA ARG A 219 15.79 7.42 -2.50
C ARG A 219 17.04 6.72 -1.98
N LEU A 220 17.84 7.41 -1.17
CA LEU A 220 19.02 6.83 -0.53
C LEU A 220 18.69 6.14 0.80
N LEU A 221 17.46 6.29 1.32
CA LEU A 221 17.02 5.58 2.52
C LEU A 221 16.82 4.10 2.20
N LYS A 222 17.20 3.24 3.16
CA LYS A 222 16.83 1.82 3.14
C LYS A 222 15.67 1.62 4.09
N ILE A 223 14.46 1.57 3.54
CA ILE A 223 13.23 1.44 4.32
C ILE A 223 12.87 -0.02 4.50
N LYS A 224 12.80 -0.48 5.75
CA LYS A 224 12.36 -1.83 6.10
C LYS A 224 11.23 -1.80 7.12
N GLY A 225 10.33 -2.77 7.03
CA GLY A 225 9.23 -2.87 7.99
C GLY A 225 8.66 -4.28 8.08
N GLN A 226 8.13 -4.62 9.24
CA GLN A 226 7.47 -5.90 9.47
C GLN A 226 6.07 -5.66 10.04
N GLU A 227 5.08 -6.36 9.50
CA GLU A 227 3.69 -6.29 9.96
C GLU A 227 3.07 -7.69 10.01
N LYS A 228 2.36 -7.98 11.10
CA LYS A 228 1.77 -9.30 11.33
C LYS A 228 0.50 -9.52 10.52
N ASN A 229 -0.33 -8.48 10.39
CA ASN A 229 -1.61 -8.56 9.70
C ASN A 229 -1.43 -8.42 8.19
N LEU A 230 -1.89 -9.43 7.43
CA LEU A 230 -1.78 -9.46 5.97
C LEU A 230 -2.37 -8.21 5.30
N THR A 231 -3.60 -7.84 5.65
CA THR A 231 -4.28 -6.69 5.02
C THR A 231 -3.53 -5.39 5.32
N THR A 232 -3.05 -5.21 6.55
CA THR A 232 -2.32 -4.02 6.95
C THR A 232 -0.95 -3.92 6.26
N GLU A 233 -0.25 -5.05 6.10
CA GLU A 233 1.02 -5.13 5.36
C GLU A 233 0.85 -4.76 3.88
N ALA A 234 -0.17 -5.32 3.22
CA ALA A 234 -0.54 -4.97 1.85
C ALA A 234 -0.82 -3.46 1.70
N ILE A 235 -1.57 -2.87 2.65
CA ILE A 235 -1.85 -1.44 2.68
C ILE A 235 -0.56 -0.62 2.81
N ALA A 236 0.38 -1.04 3.66
CA ALA A 236 1.67 -0.35 3.82
C ALA A 236 2.49 -0.34 2.54
N ARG A 237 2.55 -1.46 1.83
CA ARG A 237 3.26 -1.58 0.55
C ARG A 237 2.64 -0.70 -0.53
N MET A 238 1.32 -0.74 -0.66
CA MET A 238 0.59 0.17 -1.57
C MET A 238 0.84 1.63 -1.20
N ASN A 239 0.86 1.96 0.10
CA ASN A 239 1.07 3.31 0.59
C ASN A 239 2.44 3.86 0.17
N LEU A 240 3.51 3.11 0.44
CA LEU A 240 4.88 3.49 0.06
C LEU A 240 5.01 3.63 -1.47
N PHE A 241 4.42 2.70 -2.22
CA PHE A 241 4.43 2.73 -3.68
C PHE A 241 3.75 3.99 -4.23
N LEU A 242 2.56 4.32 -3.74
CA LEU A 242 1.80 5.50 -4.18
C LEU A 242 2.48 6.83 -3.81
N HIS A 243 3.38 6.83 -2.84
CA HIS A 243 4.25 7.97 -2.50
C HIS A 243 5.60 7.94 -3.26
N GLY A 244 5.70 7.12 -4.30
CA GLY A 244 6.86 7.09 -5.20
C GLY A 244 8.10 6.42 -4.63
N GLN A 245 7.95 5.58 -3.59
CA GLN A 245 9.05 4.78 -3.08
C GLN A 245 9.14 3.45 -3.83
N GLU A 246 10.30 3.17 -4.41
CA GLU A 246 10.52 1.95 -5.22
C GLU A 246 11.43 0.93 -4.53
N ASP A 247 12.23 1.38 -3.56
CA ASP A 247 13.19 0.58 -2.83
C ASP A 247 12.80 0.53 -1.34
N PHE A 248 11.94 -0.41 -1.01
CA PHE A 248 11.51 -0.71 0.35
C PHE A 248 11.34 -2.21 0.52
N ASP A 249 11.42 -2.67 1.76
CA ASP A 249 11.25 -4.08 2.12
C ASP A 249 10.24 -4.18 3.27
N ILE A 250 8.97 -4.43 2.94
CA ILE A 250 7.91 -4.66 3.92
C ILE A 250 7.51 -6.12 3.86
N VAL A 251 7.57 -6.79 5.00
CA VAL A 251 7.36 -8.24 5.08
C VAL A 251 6.29 -8.61 6.10
N ARG A 252 5.50 -9.63 5.75
CA ARG A 252 4.49 -10.19 6.65
C ARG A 252 5.11 -11.15 7.65
N GLY A 253 4.87 -10.95 8.94
CA GLY A 253 5.26 -11.89 9.99
C GLY A 253 5.12 -11.33 11.41
N ASP A 254 5.09 -12.21 12.40
CA ASP A 254 5.14 -11.81 13.80
C ASP A 254 6.58 -11.50 14.20
N THR A 255 6.91 -10.22 14.43
CA THR A 255 8.30 -9.78 14.67
C THR A 255 8.96 -10.42 15.89
N LEU A 256 8.18 -10.81 16.89
CA LEU A 256 8.72 -11.43 18.10
C LEU A 256 8.99 -12.92 17.91
N ARG A 257 8.10 -13.62 17.18
CA ARG A 257 8.18 -15.08 16.99
C ARG A 257 8.95 -15.49 15.75
N GLU A 258 8.93 -14.65 14.72
CA GLU A 258 9.50 -14.90 13.41
C GLU A 258 10.08 -13.59 12.83
N PRO A 259 11.18 -13.07 13.39
CA PRO A 259 11.86 -11.90 12.85
C PRO A 259 12.35 -12.19 11.44
N LYS A 260 12.00 -11.32 10.48
CA LYS A 260 12.28 -11.56 9.05
C LYS A 260 13.59 -10.95 8.57
N PHE A 261 14.04 -9.88 9.20
CA PHE A 261 15.28 -9.19 8.82
C PHE A 261 16.47 -9.77 9.58
N LEU A 262 17.12 -10.76 8.95
CA LEU A 262 18.25 -11.48 9.50
C LEU A 262 19.49 -11.32 8.61
N GLN A 263 20.64 -11.11 9.23
CA GLN A 263 21.96 -11.13 8.59
C GLN A 263 22.84 -12.17 9.27
N SER A 264 23.26 -13.20 8.53
CA SER A 264 24.06 -14.33 9.06
C SER A 264 23.45 -14.96 10.33
N ASP A 265 22.15 -15.27 10.27
CA ASP A 265 21.34 -15.84 11.36
C ASP A 265 21.26 -14.99 12.64
N ARG A 266 21.55 -13.68 12.54
CA ARG A 266 21.36 -12.68 13.60
C ARG A 266 20.39 -11.61 13.14
N LEU A 267 19.76 -10.89 14.07
CA LEU A 267 18.95 -9.73 13.69
C LEU A 267 19.82 -8.72 12.93
N GLU A 268 19.30 -8.24 11.81
CA GLU A 268 19.89 -7.13 11.08
C GLU A 268 19.89 -5.87 11.96
N THR A 269 20.96 -5.08 11.88
CA THR A 269 21.08 -3.81 12.59
C THR A 269 20.71 -2.65 11.68
N PHE A 270 20.09 -1.62 12.24
CA PHE A 270 19.63 -0.44 11.52
C PHE A 270 20.17 0.83 12.18
N ASP A 271 20.37 1.87 11.38
CA ASP A 271 20.80 3.19 11.87
C ASP A 271 19.70 3.84 12.71
N CYS A 272 18.46 3.67 12.24
CA CYS A 272 17.25 4.23 12.85
C CYS A 272 16.19 3.13 13.06
N VAL A 273 15.58 3.10 14.24
CA VAL A 273 14.43 2.23 14.52
C VAL A 273 13.30 3.07 15.10
N VAL A 274 12.11 2.97 14.51
CA VAL A 274 10.91 3.71 14.94
C VAL A 274 9.72 2.77 14.95
N ALA A 275 8.91 2.78 16.01
CA ALA A 275 7.79 1.86 16.13
C ALA A 275 6.70 2.41 17.05
N ASN A 276 5.44 2.09 16.77
CA ASN A 276 4.34 2.15 17.74
C ASN A 276 3.69 0.76 17.83
N PRO A 277 4.27 -0.16 18.60
CA PRO A 277 3.76 -1.52 18.71
C PRO A 277 2.40 -1.53 19.44
N PRO A 278 1.56 -2.56 19.21
CA PRO A 278 0.29 -2.70 19.91
C PRO A 278 0.48 -2.80 21.42
N PHE A 279 -0.27 -2.01 22.17
CA PHE A 279 -0.21 -2.00 23.64
C PHE A 279 -0.86 -3.25 24.24
N SER A 280 -0.26 -3.77 25.32
CA SER A 280 -0.86 -4.82 26.17
C SER A 280 -1.13 -6.16 25.47
N LEU A 281 -0.29 -6.56 24.51
CA LEU A 281 -0.34 -7.90 23.92
C LEU A 281 -0.20 -8.97 25.02
N LYS A 282 -1.27 -9.73 25.24
CA LYS A 282 -1.22 -10.97 26.04
C LYS A 282 -0.69 -12.11 25.16
N GLU A 283 0.03 -13.06 25.77
CA GLU A 283 0.55 -14.26 25.07
C GLU A 283 1.47 -13.94 23.87
N TRP A 284 2.29 -12.90 23.97
CA TRP A 284 3.21 -12.47 22.92
C TRP A 284 4.32 -13.47 22.57
N GLY A 285 4.42 -14.60 23.29
CA GLY A 285 5.37 -15.67 23.00
C GLY A 285 6.63 -15.63 23.85
N TYR A 286 6.52 -15.18 25.11
CA TYR A 286 7.61 -15.15 26.09
C TYR A 286 8.43 -16.45 26.11
N ASP A 287 7.77 -17.61 26.07
CA ASP A 287 8.44 -18.91 26.11
C ASP A 287 9.30 -19.21 24.88
N LEU A 288 8.91 -18.71 23.69
CA LEU A 288 9.72 -18.80 22.48
C LEU A 288 10.88 -17.80 22.49
N CYS A 289 10.68 -16.59 22.99
CA CYS A 289 11.75 -15.58 23.05
C CYS A 289 12.92 -15.98 23.95
N ARG A 290 12.75 -16.92 24.88
CA ARG A 290 13.84 -17.44 25.72
C ARG A 290 14.84 -18.32 24.95
N THR A 291 14.46 -18.86 23.80
CA THR A 291 15.31 -19.75 22.98
C THR A 291 15.88 -19.04 21.74
N ILE A 292 15.41 -17.84 21.42
CA ILE A 292 15.94 -16.99 20.34
C ILE A 292 17.19 -16.26 20.88
N PRO A 293 18.34 -16.30 20.17
CA PRO A 293 19.55 -15.57 20.58
C PRO A 293 19.24 -14.07 20.82
N MET A 294 19.58 -13.58 22.02
CA MET A 294 19.13 -12.30 22.59
C MET A 294 19.14 -11.11 21.62
N ALA A 295 17.96 -10.55 21.34
CA ALA A 295 17.78 -9.13 20.99
C ALA A 295 16.33 -8.58 21.12
N VAL A 296 15.34 -9.38 21.52
CA VAL A 296 13.91 -8.96 21.52
C VAL A 296 13.38 -8.58 22.91
N SER A 297 14.19 -8.57 23.98
CA SER A 297 13.67 -8.38 25.34
C SER A 297 13.26 -6.95 25.71
N ASN A 298 13.52 -5.94 24.87
CA ASN A 298 13.32 -4.52 25.22
C ASN A 298 12.10 -3.85 24.57
N MET A 299 11.21 -4.60 23.91
CA MET A 299 9.98 -4.06 23.29
C MET A 299 8.68 -4.39 24.06
N ALA A 300 8.78 -4.85 25.31
CA ALA A 300 7.62 -5.19 26.16
C ALA A 300 7.43 -4.20 27.30
#